data_AF-A0A9X3EM29-F1
#
_entry.id   AF-A0A9X3EM29-F1
#
_cell.length_a   1.000
_cell.length_b   1.000
_cell.length_c   1.000
_cell.angle_alpha   90.00
_cell.angle_beta   90.00
_cell.angle_gamma   90.00
#
_symmetry.space_group_name_H-M   'P 1'
#
loop_
_entity.id
_entity.type
_entity.pdbx_description
1 polymer ?
#
loop_
_entity_poly.entity_id
_entity_poly.type
_entity_poly.pdbx_seq_one_letter_code
_entity_poly.pdbx_strand_id
1 'polypeptide(L)'
;MLLDDLAAWGVAANLATEDGSAGVRGYVTAALAPRLDAAKRTGEAVRVLACGPTPMLAAVRRLVLERGVQAFLCLEENMACGFGVCLGCAVPVYGAKPYRYCCTDGPVFDAREVRWP
;
A
#
# COMPACT_ATOMS: atom_id res chain seq x y z
N MET A 1 -6.24 18.11 11.85
CA MET A 1 -6.03 16.91 12.69
C MET A 1 -4.93 16.05 12.09
N LEU A 2 -5.17 15.14 11.12
CA LEU A 2 -4.09 14.27 10.61
C LEU A 2 -2.86 14.99 10.03
N LEU A 3 -3.04 16.03 9.21
CA LEU A 3 -1.91 16.75 8.60
C LEU A 3 -1.12 17.55 9.63
N ASP A 4 -1.80 18.10 10.62
CA ASP A 4 -1.18 18.81 11.73
C ASP A 4 -0.38 17.84 12.60
N ASP A 5 -0.92 16.64 12.84
CA ASP A 5 -0.24 15.57 13.59
C ASP A 5 1.03 15.10 12.86
N LEU A 6 0.95 14.86 11.54
CA LEU A 6 2.12 14.51 10.73
C LEU A 6 3.19 15.60 10.76
N ALA A 7 2.79 16.87 10.66
CA ALA A 7 3.71 17.99 10.76
C ALA A 7 4.35 18.08 12.15
N ALA A 8 3.57 17.88 13.21
CA ALA A 8 4.07 17.85 14.60
C ALA A 8 5.07 16.71 14.83
N TRP A 9 4.94 15.59 14.12
CA TRP A 9 5.90 14.47 14.14
C TRP A 9 7.09 14.66 13.19
N GLY A 10 7.18 15.78 12.48
CA GLY A 10 8.24 16.02 11.50
C GLY A 10 8.13 15.14 10.26
N VAL A 11 6.97 14.55 9.99
CA VAL A 11 6.71 13.72 8.82
C VAL A 11 6.22 14.60 7.69
N ALA A 12 7.01 14.70 6.62
CA ALA A 12 6.63 15.46 5.44
C ALA A 12 5.42 14.83 4.73
N ALA A 13 4.28 15.51 4.78
CA ALA A 13 3.07 15.09 4.08
C ALA A 13 3.13 15.50 2.60
N ASN A 14 2.73 14.58 1.72
CA ASN A 14 2.59 14.85 0.29
C ASN A 14 1.17 14.52 -0.13
N LEU A 15 0.42 15.57 -0.42
CA LEU A 15 -1.00 15.50 -0.72
C LEU A 15 -1.22 15.25 -2.21
N ALA A 16 -2.25 14.47 -2.51
CA ALA A 16 -2.84 14.40 -3.83
C ALA A 16 -4.36 14.51 -3.71
N THR A 17 -4.97 15.37 -4.52
CA THR A 17 -6.43 15.46 -4.64
C THR A 17 -6.83 15.40 -6.10
N GLU A 18 -7.91 14.68 -6.41
CA GLU A 18 -8.33 14.48 -7.81
C GLU A 18 -8.72 15.80 -8.50
N ASP A 19 -9.29 16.73 -7.74
CA ASP A 19 -9.70 18.05 -8.20
C ASP A 19 -8.55 19.08 -8.21
N GLY A 20 -7.40 18.76 -7.60
CA GLY A 20 -6.28 19.69 -7.44
C GLY A 20 -6.51 20.80 -6.40
N SER A 21 -7.52 20.69 -5.55
CA SER A 21 -7.75 21.63 -4.44
C SER A 21 -6.59 21.69 -3.45
N ALA A 22 -5.78 20.63 -3.33
CA ALA A 22 -4.56 20.62 -2.53
C ALA A 22 -3.49 19.67 -3.09
N GLY A 23 -2.22 20.07 -3.02
CA GLY A 23 -1.09 19.22 -3.41
C GLY A 23 -1.05 18.90 -4.90
N VAL A 24 -0.69 17.65 -5.22
CA VAL A 24 -0.60 17.15 -6.60
C VAL A 24 -2.00 16.80 -7.11
N ARG A 25 -2.40 17.36 -8.25
CA ARG A 25 -3.68 16.96 -8.87
C ARG A 25 -3.62 15.50 -9.34
N GLY A 26 -4.59 14.70 -8.92
CA GLY A 26 -4.77 13.30 -9.29
C GLY A 26 -4.73 12.34 -8.10
N TYR A 27 -4.41 11.07 -8.38
CA TYR A 27 -4.32 10.03 -7.36
C TYR A 27 -2.98 10.04 -6.61
N VAL A 28 -2.90 9.34 -5.49
CA VAL A 28 -1.69 9.19 -4.67
C VAL A 28 -0.47 8.70 -5.46
N THR A 29 -0.67 7.92 -6.53
CA THR A 29 0.40 7.45 -7.41
C THR A 29 1.10 8.58 -8.16
N ALA A 30 0.40 9.69 -8.45
CA ALA A 30 0.97 10.88 -9.06
C ALA A 30 1.94 11.60 -8.10
N ALA A 31 1.63 11.60 -6.80
CA ALA A 31 2.54 12.13 -5.77
C ALA A 31 3.69 11.16 -5.44
N LEU A 32 3.45 9.84 -5.52
CA LEU A 32 4.43 8.82 -5.16
C LEU A 32 5.51 8.61 -6.24
N ALA A 33 5.14 8.54 -7.52
CA ALA A 33 6.07 8.17 -8.60
C ALA A 33 7.32 9.07 -8.68
N PRO A 34 7.22 10.42 -8.65
CA PRO A 34 8.39 11.29 -8.72
C PRO A 34 9.36 11.08 -7.55
N ARG A 35 8.86 10.70 -6.37
CA ARG A 35 9.70 10.44 -5.19
C ARG A 35 10.47 9.13 -5.32
N LEU A 36 9.81 8.08 -5.80
CA LEU A 36 10.51 6.82 -6.08
C LEU A 36 11.58 7.01 -7.15
N ASP A 37 11.30 7.81 -8.18
CA ASP A 37 12.27 8.14 -9.22
C ASP A 37 13.44 8.98 -8.69
N ALA A 38 13.18 9.91 -7.76
CA ALA A 38 14.21 10.68 -7.08
C ALA A 38 15.10 9.80 -6.18
N ALA A 39 14.49 8.96 -5.34
CA ALA A 39 15.21 8.01 -4.49
C ALA A 39 16.11 7.07 -5.30
N LYS A 40 15.61 6.58 -6.45
CA LYS A 40 16.40 5.76 -7.36
C LYS A 40 17.62 6.51 -7.93
N ARG A 41 17.48 7.80 -8.26
CA ARG A 41 18.60 8.63 -8.75
C ARG A 41 19.64 8.90 -7.68
N THR A 42 19.23 9.08 -6.43
CA THR A 42 20.13 9.37 -5.30
C THR A 42 20.72 8.11 -4.68
N GLY A 43 20.23 6.91 -5.05
CA GLY A 43 20.62 5.65 -4.43
C GLY A 43 20.03 5.45 -3.03
N GLU A 44 19.01 6.24 -2.66
CA GLU A 44 18.33 6.14 -1.38
C GLU A 44 17.51 4.84 -1.31
N ALA A 45 17.78 4.04 -0.27
CA ALA A 45 17.05 2.81 -0.03
C ALA A 45 15.67 3.13 0.57
N VAL A 46 14.61 2.97 -0.22
CA VAL A 46 13.22 3.23 0.19
C VAL A 46 12.39 1.96 0.24
N ARG A 47 11.43 1.93 1.16
CA ARG A 47 10.36 0.93 1.23
C ARG A 47 9.02 1.65 1.25
N VAL A 48 8.02 1.08 0.60
CA VAL A 48 6.67 1.65 0.59
C VAL A 48 5.76 0.86 1.53
N LEU A 49 5.10 1.57 2.45
CA LEU A 49 4.03 1.03 3.27
C LEU A 49 2.74 1.68 2.80
N ALA A 50 1.73 0.89 2.43
CA ALA A 50 0.48 1.41 1.88
C ALA A 50 -0.72 0.78 2.56
N CYS A 51 -1.70 1.62 2.91
CA CYS A 51 -3.03 1.24 3.36
C CYS A 51 -4.05 2.11 2.64
N GLY A 52 -5.20 1.54 2.28
CA GLY A 52 -6.28 2.27 1.61
C GLY A 52 -7.07 1.36 0.68
N PRO A 53 -7.93 1.95 -0.18
CA PRO A 53 -8.84 1.16 -1.01
C PRO A 53 -8.11 0.17 -1.92
N THR A 54 -8.72 -0.98 -2.16
CA THR A 54 -8.19 -2.05 -3.02
C THR A 54 -7.66 -1.55 -4.37
N PRO A 55 -8.36 -0.69 -5.14
CA PRO A 55 -7.82 -0.15 -6.40
C PRO A 55 -6.56 0.72 -6.21
N MET A 56 -6.48 1.45 -5.10
CA MET A 56 -5.31 2.27 -4.77
C MET A 56 -4.09 1.39 -4.48
N LEU A 57 -4.27 0.34 -3.67
CA LEU A 57 -3.20 -0.60 -3.34
C LEU A 57 -2.71 -1.37 -4.57
N ALA A 58 -3.62 -1.77 -5.47
CA ALA A 58 -3.25 -2.39 -6.75
C ALA A 58 -2.40 -1.44 -7.62
N ALA A 59 -2.77 -0.16 -7.68
CA ALA A 59 -2.01 0.85 -8.43
C ALA A 59 -0.62 1.11 -7.81
N VAL A 60 -0.53 1.21 -6.48
CA VAL A 60 0.75 1.32 -5.76
C VAL A 60 1.61 0.08 -5.99
N ARG A 61 1.04 -1.12 -5.86
CA ARG A 61 1.72 -2.40 -6.14
C ARG A 61 2.34 -2.42 -7.54
N ARG A 62 1.59 -2.05 -8.57
CA ARG A 62 2.13 -1.98 -9.94
C ARG A 62 3.31 -1.01 -10.01
N LEU A 63 3.13 0.19 -9.48
CA LEU A 63 4.13 1.26 -9.53
C LEU A 63 5.47 0.88 -8.87
N VAL A 64 5.41 0.24 -7.70
CA VAL A 64 6.60 -0.16 -6.92
C VAL A 64 7.29 -1.38 -7.52
N LEU A 65 6.52 -2.36 -8.03
CA LEU A 65 7.09 -3.54 -8.68
C LEU A 65 7.82 -3.19 -9.99
N GLU A 66 7.27 -2.29 -10.80
CA GLU A 66 7.94 -1.75 -12.01
C GLU A 66 9.28 -1.06 -11.70
N ARG A 67 9.42 -0.53 -10.47
CA ARG A 67 10.64 0.17 -10.01
C ARG A 67 11.59 -0.71 -9.21
N GLY A 68 11.22 -1.96 -8.93
CA GLY A 68 11.98 -2.85 -8.06
C GLY A 68 12.04 -2.38 -6.60
N VAL A 69 11.06 -1.57 -6.16
CA VAL A 69 10.97 -1.06 -4.78
C VAL A 69 10.15 -2.04 -3.94
N GLN A 70 10.68 -2.43 -2.78
CA GLN A 70 9.94 -3.28 -1.84
C GLN A 70 8.75 -2.52 -1.27
N ALA A 71 7.60 -3.19 -1.22
CA ALA A 71 6.40 -2.62 -0.63
C ALA A 71 5.64 -3.63 0.22
N PHE A 72 4.98 -3.11 1.26
CA PHE A 72 4.05 -3.85 2.11
C PHE A 72 2.68 -3.19 2.05
N LEU A 73 1.65 -4.00 1.82
CA LEU A 73 0.28 -3.57 1.57
C LEU A 73 -0.59 -4.05 2.73
N CYS A 74 -1.22 -3.13 3.43
CA CYS A 74 -2.25 -3.43 4.42
C CYS A 74 -3.56 -3.65 3.69
N LEU A 75 -3.96 -4.91 3.53
CA LEU A 75 -5.19 -5.30 2.83
C LEU A 75 -6.39 -5.23 3.75
N GLU A 76 -7.55 -4.98 3.16
CA GLU A 76 -8.85 -5.10 3.81
C GLU A 76 -9.60 -6.26 3.17
N GLU A 77 -10.23 -7.10 3.98
CA GLU A 77 -11.07 -8.20 3.53
C GLU A 77 -12.32 -8.29 4.42
N ASN A 78 -13.37 -8.92 3.91
CA ASN A 78 -14.56 -9.15 4.72
C ASN A 78 -14.24 -10.12 5.85
N MET A 79 -14.34 -9.65 7.09
CA MET A 79 -14.08 -10.42 8.30
C MET A 79 -15.37 -10.64 9.08
N ALA A 80 -15.71 -11.90 9.34
CA ALA A 80 -16.78 -12.25 10.27
C ALA A 80 -16.23 -12.53 11.67
N CYS A 81 -15.30 -13.49 11.80
CA CYS A 81 -14.76 -13.86 13.11
C CYS A 81 -13.59 -12.97 13.56
N GLY A 82 -12.66 -12.61 12.66
CA GLY A 82 -11.45 -11.85 13.00
C GLY A 82 -10.35 -12.65 13.72
N PHE A 83 -10.53 -13.95 13.97
CA PHE A 83 -9.56 -14.80 14.69
C PHE A 83 -9.29 -16.15 14.00
N GLY A 84 -9.57 -16.26 12.69
CA GLY A 84 -9.12 -17.38 11.86
C GLY A 84 -10.02 -18.60 11.78
N VAL A 85 -11.22 -18.59 12.39
CA VAL A 85 -12.13 -19.75 12.35
C VAL A 85 -13.04 -19.77 11.13
N CYS A 86 -13.56 -18.61 10.70
CA CYS A 86 -14.54 -18.57 9.61
C CYS A 86 -13.90 -18.67 8.21
N LEU A 87 -12.59 -18.43 8.09
CA LEU A 87 -11.82 -18.45 6.84
C LEU A 87 -12.31 -17.47 5.74
N GLY A 88 -13.26 -16.58 6.05
CA GLY A 88 -13.88 -15.66 5.09
C GLY A 88 -12.97 -14.53 4.59
N CYS A 89 -11.87 -14.25 5.29
CA CYS A 89 -10.91 -13.20 4.93
C CYS A 89 -9.71 -13.74 4.13
N ALA A 90 -9.96 -14.73 3.27
CA ALA A 90 -8.92 -15.39 2.48
C ALA A 90 -8.37 -14.45 1.39
N VAL A 91 -7.06 -14.22 1.43
CA VAL A 91 -6.28 -13.45 0.46
C VAL A 91 -5.56 -14.42 -0.47
N PRO A 92 -5.78 -14.36 -1.80
CA PRO A 92 -5.04 -15.17 -2.75
C PRO A 92 -3.57 -14.77 -2.78
N VAL A 93 -2.66 -15.74 -2.70
CA VAL A 93 -1.20 -15.51 -2.75
C VAL A 93 -0.52 -16.47 -3.73
N TYR A 94 0.68 -16.11 -4.16
CA TYR A 94 1.56 -17.04 -4.87
C TYR A 94 2.23 -18.03 -3.90
N GLY A 95 2.46 -19.27 -4.33
CA GLY A 95 3.19 -20.28 -3.57
C GLY A 95 2.44 -21.61 -3.41
N ALA A 96 2.95 -22.48 -2.53
CA ALA A 96 2.40 -23.81 -2.29
C ALA A 96 1.03 -23.79 -1.61
N LYS A 97 0.79 -22.82 -0.72
CA LYS A 97 -0.53 -22.54 -0.15
C LYS A 97 -1.15 -21.37 -0.93
N PRO A 98 -2.25 -21.59 -1.66
CA PRO A 98 -2.81 -20.58 -2.57
C PRO A 98 -3.55 -19.43 -1.86
N TYR A 99 -3.76 -19.54 -0.55
CA TYR A 99 -4.43 -18.53 0.27
C TYR A 99 -3.71 -18.33 1.60
N ARG A 100 -3.75 -17.09 2.08
CA ARG A 100 -3.45 -16.68 3.46
C ARG A 100 -4.66 -15.94 4.02
N TYR A 101 -4.83 -15.85 5.32
CA TYR A 101 -6.00 -15.23 5.94
C TYR A 101 -5.65 -13.85 6.49
N CYS A 102 -6.35 -12.81 6.03
CA CYS A 102 -6.05 -11.42 6.39
C CYS A 102 -6.04 -11.19 7.91
N CYS A 103 -6.96 -11.83 8.66
CA CYS A 103 -7.05 -11.64 10.11
C CYS A 103 -5.96 -12.32 10.95
N THR A 104 -5.34 -13.41 10.48
CA THR A 104 -4.34 -14.17 11.25
C THR A 104 -2.96 -14.14 10.62
N ASP A 105 -2.88 -14.14 9.30
CA ASP A 105 -1.64 -14.11 8.54
C ASP A 105 -1.26 -12.69 8.08
N GLY A 106 -2.23 -11.76 8.06
CA GLY A 106 -2.08 -10.36 7.64
C GLY A 106 -2.21 -9.38 8.81
N PRO A 107 -2.82 -8.19 8.61
CA PRO A 107 -3.40 -7.68 7.35
C PRO A 107 -2.34 -7.12 6.39
N VAL A 108 -1.07 -7.09 6.81
CA VAL A 108 0.05 -6.55 6.02
C VAL A 108 0.75 -7.68 5.25
N PHE A 109 0.80 -7.56 3.93
CA PHE A 109 1.39 -8.54 3.02
C PHE A 109 2.50 -7.91 2.17
N ASP A 110 3.51 -8.70 1.77
CA ASP A 110 4.50 -8.26 0.78
C ASP A 110 3.81 -8.08 -0.58
N ALA A 111 4.04 -6.95 -1.25
CA ALA A 111 3.43 -6.67 -2.55
C ALA A 111 3.67 -7.77 -3.60
N ARG A 112 4.76 -8.54 -3.48
CA ARG A 112 5.10 -9.64 -4.40
C ARG A 112 4.33 -10.93 -4.12
N GLU A 113 3.83 -11.15 -2.91
CA GLU A 113 3.15 -12.40 -2.56
C GLU A 113 1.67 -12.39 -2.92
N VAL A 114 1.03 -11.21 -2.89
CA VAL A 114 -0.41 -11.06 -3.12
C VAL A 114 -0.73 -11.27 -4.60
N ARG A 115 -1.68 -12.17 -4.88
CA ARG A 115 -2.27 -12.38 -6.20
C ARG A 115 -3.56 -11.54 -6.30
N TRP A 116 -3.39 -10.30 -6.73
CA TRP A 116 -4.51 -9.42 -7.05
C TRP A 116 -5.21 -9.87 -8.35
N PRO A 117 -6.54 -9.81 -8.45
CA PRO A 117 -7.21 -9.79 -9.75
C PRO A 117 -6.81 -8.56 -10.58
#